data_AF-A0A497S275-F1
#
_entry.id   AF-A0A497S275-F1
#
_cell.length_a   1.000
_cell.length_b   1.000
_cell.length_c   1.000
_cell.angle_alpha   90.00
_cell.angle_beta   90.00
_cell.angle_gamma   90.00
#
_symmetry.space_group_name_H-M   'P 1'
#
loop_
_entity.id
_entity.type
_entity.pdbx_description
1 polymer ?
#
loop_
_entity_poly.entity_id
_entity_poly.type
_entity_poly.pdbx_seq_one_letter_code
_entity_poly.pdbx_strand_id
1 'polypeptide(L)'
;MLDNLYTKLTAKVNYKLLMLLPIILSLLLLGVISFKGIPMSIDFVGGTRIELSLNESLSQEKLYNLRDVLHSMDLKNLKIHVS
;
A
#
# COMPACT_ATOMS: atom_id res chain seq x y z
N MET A 1 5.43 43.33 5.66
CA MET A 1 5.58 42.51 6.90
C MET A 1 5.73 41.03 6.59
N LEU A 2 4.93 40.48 5.66
CA LEU A 2 5.11 39.14 5.09
C LEU A 2 6.46 38.95 4.37
N ASP A 3 6.94 39.96 3.64
CA ASP A 3 8.21 39.89 2.88
C ASP A 3 9.42 39.65 3.79
N ASN A 4 9.37 40.19 5.00
CA ASN A 4 10.43 40.07 5.99
C ASN A 4 10.46 38.67 6.66
N LEU A 5 9.30 38.01 6.74
CA LEU A 5 9.19 36.62 7.21
C LEU A 5 9.68 35.65 6.14
N TYR A 6 9.24 35.82 4.89
CA TYR A 6 9.68 35.03 3.74
C TYR A 6 11.19 35.11 3.56
N THR A 7 11.76 36.31 3.58
CA THR A 7 13.21 36.52 3.46
C THR A 7 13.99 35.79 4.56
N LYS A 8 13.49 35.79 5.80
CA LYS A 8 14.12 35.08 6.93
C LYS A 8 14.01 33.55 6.83
N LEU A 9 12.89 33.03 6.32
CA LEU A 9 12.69 31.60 6.06
C LEU A 9 13.60 31.09 4.94
N THR A 10 13.71 31.84 3.84
CA THR A 10 14.56 31.48 2.70
C THR A 10 16.04 31.75 2.92
N ALA A 11 16.41 32.61 3.88
CA ALA A 11 17.81 32.85 4.25
C ALA A 11 18.43 31.67 5.02
N LYS A 12 17.62 30.90 5.76
CA LYS A 12 18.09 29.77 6.57
C LYS A 12 18.05 28.44 5.83
N VAL A 13 17.19 28.30 4.83
CA VAL A 13 17.01 27.07 4.05
C VAL A 13 17.20 27.38 2.56
N ASN A 14 18.19 26.72 1.94
CA ASN A 14 18.41 26.84 0.52
C ASN A 14 17.24 26.21 -0.25
N TYR A 15 16.32 27.06 -0.69
CA TYR A 15 15.11 26.64 -1.39
C TYR A 15 15.40 25.85 -2.67
N LYS A 16 16.54 26.10 -3.34
CA LYS A 16 16.96 25.31 -4.50
C LYS A 16 17.23 23.86 -4.15
N LEU A 17 17.80 23.61 -2.97
CA LEU A 17 18.05 22.26 -2.47
C LEU A 17 16.74 21.60 -2.01
N LEU A 18 15.84 22.36 -1.40
CA LEU A 18 14.52 21.86 -0.99
C LEU A 18 13.66 21.42 -2.19
N MET A 19 13.79 22.09 -3.33
CA MET A 19 13.10 21.69 -4.58
C MET A 19 13.56 20.35 -5.14
N LEU A 20 14.77 19.87 -4.80
CA LEU A 20 15.26 18.55 -5.21
C LEU A 20 14.62 17.42 -4.40
N LEU A 21 14.17 17.69 -3.18
CA LEU A 21 13.57 16.69 -2.29
C LEU A 21 12.37 15.96 -2.92
N PRO A 22 11.34 16.64 -3.47
CA PRO A 22 10.22 15.96 -4.10
C PRO A 22 10.67 15.14 -5.32
N ILE A 23 11.65 15.61 -6.09
CA ILE A 23 12.19 14.86 -7.25
C ILE A 23 12.83 13.56 -6.78
N ILE A 24 13.68 13.61 -5.76
CA ILE A 24 14.34 12.43 -5.19
C ILE A 24 13.31 11.45 -4.63
N LEU A 25 12.30 11.93 -3.90
CA LEU A 25 11.21 11.11 -3.37
C LEU A 25 10.40 10.45 -4.49
N SER A 26 10.09 11.18 -5.56
CA SER A 26 9.39 10.62 -6.72
C SER A 26 10.20 9.50 -7.39
N LEU A 27 11.51 9.69 -7.57
CA LEU A 27 12.38 8.65 -8.13
C LEU A 27 12.44 7.41 -7.23
N LEU A 28 12.53 7.58 -5.91
CA LEU A 28 12.49 6.47 -4.96
C LEU A 28 11.16 5.72 -5.03
N LEU A 29 10.03 6.43 -5.09
CA LEU A 29 8.71 5.83 -5.22
C LEU A 29 8.55 5.05 -6.53
N LEU A 30 9.01 5.61 -7.65
CA LEU A 30 9.02 4.90 -8.94
C LEU A 30 9.87 3.64 -8.89
N GLY A 31 11.02 3.69 -8.19
CA GLY A 31 11.83 2.51 -7.92
C GLY A 31 11.04 1.45 -7.14
N VAL A 32 10.43 1.83 -6.02
CA VAL A 32 9.61 0.91 -5.20
C VAL A 32 8.48 0.29 -6.03
N ILE A 33 7.75 1.10 -6.80
CA ILE A 33 6.67 0.63 -7.68
C ILE A 33 7.20 -0.36 -8.72
N SER A 34 8.38 -0.10 -9.30
CA SER A 34 8.96 -0.98 -10.33
C SER A 34 9.41 -2.33 -9.78
N PHE A 35 9.92 -2.39 -8.55
CA PHE A 35 10.41 -3.63 -7.93
C PHE A 35 9.37 -4.40 -7.11
N LYS A 36 8.47 -3.69 -6.39
CA LYS A 36 7.44 -4.30 -5.54
C LYS A 36 6.06 -4.38 -6.21
N GLY A 37 5.85 -3.67 -7.31
CA GLY A 37 4.55 -3.54 -7.96
C GLY A 37 3.58 -2.65 -7.17
N ILE A 38 2.36 -2.53 -7.70
CA ILE A 38 1.23 -1.85 -7.06
C ILE A 38 0.20 -2.93 -6.69
N PRO A 39 -0.34 -2.95 -5.45
CA PRO A 39 -1.43 -3.85 -5.10
C PRO A 39 -2.69 -3.44 -5.88
N MET A 40 -2.96 -4.18 -6.96
CA MET A 40 -4.09 -3.94 -7.85
C MET A 40 -5.38 -4.51 -7.25
N SER A 41 -6.48 -3.77 -7.32
CA SER A 41 -7.80 -4.29 -6.96
C SER A 41 -8.30 -5.31 -8.00
N ILE A 42 -9.36 -6.04 -7.65
CA ILE A 42 -10.02 -6.97 -8.56
C ILE A 42 -10.52 -6.29 -9.84
N ASP A 43 -10.79 -4.98 -9.78
CA ASP A 43 -11.29 -4.21 -10.93
C ASP A 43 -10.25 -4.14 -12.06
N PHE A 44 -8.96 -4.24 -11.72
CA PHE A 44 -7.87 -4.16 -12.68
C PHE A 44 -7.27 -5.52 -13.05
N VAL A 45 -7.28 -6.49 -12.12
CA VAL A 45 -6.70 -7.84 -12.37
C VAL A 45 -7.75 -8.82 -12.93
N GLY A 46 -9.03 -8.51 -12.73
CA GLY A 46 -10.12 -9.46 -12.95
C GLY A 46 -10.15 -10.56 -11.88
N GLY A 47 -11.32 -11.16 -11.68
CA GLY A 47 -11.53 -12.25 -10.74
C GLY A 47 -12.76 -12.08 -9.87
N THR A 48 -12.84 -12.88 -8.81
CA THR A 48 -13.96 -12.87 -7.86
C THR A 48 -13.43 -12.62 -6.47
N ARG A 49 -13.96 -11.58 -5.81
CA ARG A 49 -13.70 -11.32 -4.39
C ARG A 49 -14.89 -11.83 -3.58
N ILE A 50 -14.60 -12.65 -2.58
CA ILE A 50 -15.58 -13.12 -1.60
C ILE A 50 -15.16 -12.53 -0.26
N GLU A 51 -16.08 -11.83 0.39
CA GLU A 51 -15.86 -11.24 1.70
C GLU A 51 -16.73 -11.98 2.72
N LEU A 52 -16.08 -12.53 3.75
CA LEU A 52 -16.73 -13.32 4.78
C LEU A 52 -16.70 -12.52 6.08
N SER A 53 -17.87 -12.09 6.55
CA SER A 53 -18.03 -11.51 7.87
C SER A 53 -18.36 -12.61 8.87
N LEU A 54 -17.57 -12.73 9.93
CA LEU A 54 -17.73 -13.74 10.97
C LEU A 54 -18.27 -13.06 12.22
N ASN A 55 -19.34 -13.63 12.80
CA ASN A 55 -19.99 -13.07 13.99
C ASN A 55 -19.13 -13.14 15.25
N GLU A 56 -18.11 -14.01 15.25
CA GLU A 56 -17.21 -14.25 16.36
C GLU A 56 -15.77 -14.23 15.86
N SER A 57 -14.85 -13.75 16.70
CA SER A 57 -13.42 -13.85 16.42
C SER A 57 -13.02 -15.32 16.40
N LEU A 58 -12.74 -15.84 15.21
CA LEU A 58 -12.19 -17.18 15.08
C LEU A 58 -10.81 -17.24 15.73
N SER A 59 -10.54 -18.35 16.44
CA SER A 59 -9.18 -18.65 16.86
C SER A 59 -8.28 -18.81 15.63
N GLN A 60 -6.99 -18.52 15.80
CA GLN A 60 -5.99 -18.66 14.72
C GLN A 60 -6.05 -20.06 14.08
N GLU A 61 -6.21 -21.11 14.88
CA GLU A 61 -6.35 -22.49 14.41
C GLU A 61 -7.53 -22.69 13.46
N LYS A 62 -8.71 -22.13 13.77
CA LYS A 62 -9.89 -22.21 12.90
C LYS A 62 -9.69 -21.45 11.59
N LEU A 63 -8.97 -20.32 11.63
CA LEU A 63 -8.61 -19.55 10.43
C LEU A 63 -7.64 -20.33 9.52
N TYR A 64 -6.66 -21.01 10.10
CA TYR A 64 -5.76 -21.90 9.35
C TYR A 64 -6.54 -23.06 8.70
N ASN A 65 -7.41 -23.73 9.46
CA ASN A 65 -8.23 -24.81 8.91
C ASN A 65 -9.14 -24.33 7.76
N LEU A 66 -9.76 -23.15 7.89
CA LEU A 66 -10.56 -22.55 6.82
C LEU A 66 -9.69 -22.26 5.59
N ARG A 67 -8.50 -21.73 5.79
CA ARG A 67 -7.55 -21.46 4.71
C ARG A 67 -7.15 -22.74 3.98
N ASP A 68 -6.89 -23.81 4.70
CA ASP A 68 -6.49 -25.10 4.12
C ASP A 68 -7.65 -25.74 3.32
N VAL A 69 -8.87 -25.68 3.86
CA VAL A 69 -10.08 -26.13 3.14
C VAL A 69 -10.26 -25.36 1.84
N LEU A 70 -10.15 -24.03 1.88
CA LEU A 70 -10.27 -23.20 0.68
C LEU A 70 -9.13 -23.47 -0.33
N HIS A 71 -7.91 -23.73 0.13
CA HIS A 71 -6.80 -24.12 -0.74
C HIS A 71 -6.97 -25.53 -1.36
N SER A 72 -7.68 -26.43 -0.68
CA SER A 72 -8.00 -27.76 -1.21
C SER A 72 -9.10 -27.76 -2.28
N MET A 73 -9.90 -26.69 -2.33
CA MET A 73 -10.79 -26.45 -3.47
C MET A 73 -9.91 -26.01 -4.64
N ASP A 74 -10.07 -26.62 -5.82
CA ASP A 74 -9.28 -26.37 -7.05
C ASP A 74 -9.54 -24.96 -7.64
N LEU A 75 -9.40 -23.93 -6.81
CA LEU A 75 -9.62 -22.54 -7.10
C LEU A 75 -8.34 -21.95 -7.69
N LYS A 76 -8.40 -21.59 -8.97
CA LYS A 76 -7.27 -20.94 -9.65
C LYS A 76 -6.90 -19.63 -8.97
N ASN A 77 -5.63 -19.49 -8.60
CA ASN A 77 -5.01 -18.26 -8.08
C ASN A 77 -5.68 -17.68 -6.82
N LEU A 78 -6.05 -18.55 -5.88
CA LEU A 78 -6.64 -18.16 -4.61
C LEU A 78 -5.66 -17.35 -3.72
N LYS A 79 -6.06 -16.13 -3.35
CA LYS A 79 -5.39 -15.31 -2.32
C LYS A 79 -6.33 -15.04 -1.16
N ILE A 80 -5.98 -15.55 0.02
CA ILE A 80 -6.76 -15.38 1.26
C ILE A 80 -6.10 -14.30 2.11
N HIS A 81 -6.86 -13.29 2.49
CA HIS A 81 -6.46 -12.26 3.44
C HIS A 81 -7.32 -12.39 4.70
N VAL A 82 -6.67 -12.44 5.85
CA VAL A 82 -7.31 -12.43 7.16
C VAL A 82 -6.92 -11.11 7.82
N SER A 83 -7.91 -10.25 8.07
CA SER A 83 -7.76 -8.93 8.70
C SER A 83 -8.30 -8.94 10.12
#